data_AF-A0A1Y3YNU6-F1
#
_entry.id   AF-A0A1Y3YNU6-F1
#
_cell.length_a   1.000
_cell.length_b   1.000
_cell.length_c   1.000
_cell.angle_alpha   90.00
_cell.angle_beta   90.00
_cell.angle_gamma   90.00
#
_symmetry.space_group_name_H-M   'P 1'
#
loop_
_entity.id
_entity.type
_entity.pdbx_description
1 polymer ?
#
loop_
_entity_poly.entity_id
_entity_poly.type
_entity_poly.pdbx_seq_one_letter_code
_entity_poly.pdbx_strand_id
1 'polypeptide(L)'
;MNGKDITLWIDKRWYDALSKHLKDETLEEHLEDVIDEMCNQLPQREYERISAEIWKEDQEERKAREAARRFAVFHVTEGGSSTYFLAEEHLEFLQTASRLRSYIRKAEGDPPARFTGMFPRGEKLSREQFDTYVLERLDNTGRVVGAYHIDLDSERLDALNIMDGWQRFRIQDVSTAAYFAMKKSSTSPEERWCPYTRIDGQKRRS
;
A
#
# COMPACT_ATOMS: atom_id res chain seq x y z
N MET A 1 5.60 18.42 -9.45
CA MET A 1 5.56 19.17 -10.72
C MET A 1 6.15 20.56 -10.52
N ASN A 2 7.35 20.80 -11.06
CA ASN A 2 7.98 22.12 -11.13
C ASN A 2 7.57 22.82 -12.45
N GLY A 3 6.27 23.09 -12.60
CA GLY A 3 5.74 23.81 -13.77
C GLY A 3 5.73 25.33 -13.56
N LYS A 4 5.63 26.07 -14.67
CA LYS A 4 5.28 27.50 -14.64
C LYS A 4 3.93 27.69 -15.34
N ASP A 5 3.09 28.53 -14.75
CA ASP A 5 1.86 28.99 -15.38
C ASP A 5 2.17 30.12 -16.36
N ILE A 6 1.59 30.05 -17.57
CA ILE A 6 1.65 31.10 -18.58
C ILE A 6 0.21 31.45 -18.95
N THR A 7 -0.25 32.64 -18.54
CA THR A 7 -1.59 33.13 -18.88
C THR A 7 -1.55 33.97 -20.16
N LEU A 8 -2.37 33.63 -21.16
CA LEU A 8 -2.54 34.39 -22.40
C LEU A 8 -3.91 35.08 -22.47
N TRP A 9 -3.94 36.33 -22.93
CA TRP A 9 -5.19 37.05 -23.19
C TRP A 9 -5.48 37.09 -24.70
N ILE A 10 -6.69 36.67 -25.08
CA ILE A 10 -7.20 36.70 -26.45
C ILE A 10 -8.58 37.35 -26.48
N ASP A 11 -8.85 38.15 -27.52
CA ASP A 11 -10.20 38.69 -27.72
C ASP A 11 -11.20 37.56 -27.96
N LYS A 12 -12.38 37.70 -27.36
CA LYS A 12 -13.43 36.67 -27.39
C LYS A 12 -13.81 36.24 -28.82
N ARG A 13 -13.82 37.17 -29.78
CA ARG A 13 -14.21 36.86 -31.16
C ARG A 13 -13.17 35.99 -31.87
N TRP A 14 -11.88 36.24 -31.60
CA TRP A 14 -10.79 35.42 -32.12
C TRP A 14 -10.76 34.05 -31.46
N TYR A 15 -11.01 33.99 -30.15
CA TYR A 15 -11.17 32.72 -29.43
C TYR A 15 -12.29 31.86 -30.02
N ASP A 16 -13.47 32.45 -30.21
CA ASP A 16 -14.65 31.76 -30.76
C ASP A 16 -14.43 31.32 -32.22
N ALA A 17 -13.65 32.08 -32.99
CA ALA A 17 -13.32 31.73 -34.38
C ALA A 17 -12.32 30.58 -34.44
N LEU A 18 -11.21 30.65 -33.68
CA LEU A 18 -10.19 29.60 -33.65
C LEU A 18 -10.77 28.28 -33.14
N SER A 19 -11.54 28.32 -32.06
CA SER A 19 -12.18 27.13 -31.48
C SER A 19 -13.14 26.41 -32.44
N LYS A 20 -13.71 27.11 -33.44
CA LYS A 20 -14.56 26.49 -34.48
C LYS A 20 -13.77 25.84 -35.60
N HIS A 21 -12.53 26.26 -35.80
CA HIS A 21 -11.64 25.71 -36.83
C HIS A 21 -10.76 24.58 -36.30
N LEU A 22 -10.60 24.49 -34.98
CA LEU A 22 -10.10 23.30 -34.30
C LEU A 22 -11.15 22.20 -34.41
N LYS A 23 -10.68 20.97 -34.66
CA LYS A 23 -11.56 19.82 -34.89
C LYS A 23 -11.96 19.19 -33.55
N ASP A 24 -11.12 18.26 -33.10
CA ASP A 24 -11.39 17.37 -31.96
C ASP A 24 -10.61 17.82 -30.70
N GLU A 25 -10.01 19.00 -30.73
CA GLU A 25 -9.20 19.56 -29.66
C GLU A 25 -9.66 20.98 -29.30
N THR A 26 -9.45 21.34 -28.05
CA THR A 26 -9.66 22.69 -27.53
C THR A 26 -8.50 23.61 -27.93
N LEU A 27 -8.71 24.93 -27.86
CA LEU A 27 -7.63 25.89 -28.12
C LEU A 27 -6.50 25.77 -27.10
N GLU A 28 -6.81 25.34 -25.87
CA GLU A 28 -5.81 25.07 -24.83
C GLU A 28 -4.95 23.87 -25.21
N GLU A 29 -5.54 22.72 -25.56
CA GLU A 29 -4.82 21.53 -26.03
C GLU A 29 -3.97 21.84 -27.26
N HIS A 30 -4.50 22.60 -28.23
CA HIS A 30 -3.73 23.02 -29.40
C HIS A 30 -2.53 23.91 -29.04
N LEU A 31 -2.67 24.79 -28.06
CA LEU A 31 -1.56 25.63 -27.59
C LEU A 31 -0.51 24.81 -26.82
N GLU A 32 -0.92 23.78 -26.08
CA GLU A 32 -0.01 22.81 -25.46
C GLU A 32 0.83 22.11 -26.54
N ASP A 33 0.20 21.60 -27.61
CA ASP A 33 0.90 20.98 -28.74
C ASP A 33 1.91 21.91 -29.41
N VAL A 34 1.56 23.19 -29.59
CA VAL A 34 2.47 24.20 -30.14
C VAL A 34 3.67 24.43 -29.21
N ILE A 35 3.46 24.47 -27.90
CA ILE A 35 4.55 24.60 -26.91
C ILE A 35 5.45 23.36 -26.94
N ASP A 36 4.88 22.16 -27.07
CA ASP A 36 5.63 20.92 -27.20
C ASP A 36 6.47 20.89 -28.48
N GLU A 37 5.91 21.35 -29.61
CA GLU A 37 6.66 21.50 -30.85
C GLU A 37 7.81 22.50 -30.70
N MET A 38 7.57 23.64 -30.05
CA MET A 38 8.64 24.61 -29.74
C MET A 38 9.74 23.99 -28.87
N CYS A 39 9.39 23.17 -27.88
CA CYS A 39 10.37 22.45 -27.07
C CYS A 39 11.19 21.47 -27.92
N ASN A 40 10.55 20.73 -28.81
CA ASN A 40 11.21 19.77 -29.71
C ASN A 40 12.13 20.41 -30.75
N GLN A 41 11.93 21.70 -31.06
CA GLN A 41 12.79 22.48 -31.96
C GLN A 41 14.01 23.09 -31.27
N LEU A 42 14.15 22.98 -29.94
CA LEU A 42 15.34 23.42 -29.23
C LEU A 42 16.60 22.71 -29.74
N PRO A 43 17.79 23.33 -29.64
CA PRO A 43 19.04 22.66 -30.00
C PRO A 43 19.15 21.31 -29.27
N GLN A 44 19.47 20.25 -30.03
CA GLN A 44 19.45 18.87 -29.53
C GLN A 44 20.13 18.70 -28.15
N ARG A 45 21.29 19.34 -27.97
CA ARG A 45 22.06 19.29 -26.72
C ARG A 45 21.32 19.89 -25.52
N GLU A 46 20.55 20.94 -25.74
CA GLU A 46 19.75 21.60 -24.71
C GLU A 46 18.50 20.79 -24.38
N TYR A 47 17.80 20.31 -25.40
CA TYR A 47 16.65 19.41 -25.24
C TYR A 47 17.04 18.16 -24.44
N GLU A 48 18.07 17.42 -24.88
CA GLU A 48 18.53 16.20 -24.22
C GLU A 48 18.92 16.44 -22.76
N ARG A 49 19.58 17.57 -22.47
CA ARG A 49 19.95 17.92 -21.09
C ARG A 49 18.72 18.12 -20.22
N ILE A 50 17.75 18.91 -20.68
CA ILE A 50 16.53 19.22 -19.92
C ILE A 50 15.68 17.96 -19.74
N SER A 51 15.46 17.18 -20.82
CA SER A 51 14.70 15.93 -20.74
C SER A 51 15.36 14.92 -19.80
N ALA A 52 16.69 14.80 -19.81
CA ALA A 52 17.40 13.90 -18.89
C ALA A 52 17.27 14.35 -17.43
N GLU A 53 17.26 15.65 -17.16
CA GLU A 53 17.05 16.21 -15.82
C GLU A 53 15.63 15.92 -15.33
N ILE A 54 14.60 16.20 -16.13
CA ILE A 54 13.20 15.88 -15.83
C ILE A 54 13.03 14.38 -15.57
N TRP A 55 13.60 13.55 -16.44
CA TRP A 55 13.53 12.10 -16.28
C TRP A 55 14.20 11.65 -14.98
N LYS A 56 15.37 12.22 -14.65
CA LYS A 56 16.07 11.91 -13.40
C LYS A 56 15.24 12.33 -12.17
N GLU A 57 14.64 13.52 -12.19
CA GLU A 57 13.75 14.00 -11.11
C GLU A 57 12.55 13.06 -10.92
N ASP A 58 11.87 12.68 -12.01
CA ASP A 58 10.76 11.72 -11.97
C ASP A 58 11.21 10.36 -11.42
N GLN A 59 12.39 9.88 -11.82
CA GLN A 59 12.96 8.65 -11.28
C GLN A 59 13.24 8.76 -9.78
N GLU A 60 13.78 9.88 -9.32
CA GLU A 60 14.06 10.12 -7.91
C GLU A 60 12.78 10.26 -7.08
N GLU A 61 11.77 10.98 -7.59
CA GLU A 61 10.46 11.12 -6.95
C GLU A 61 9.75 9.76 -6.87
N ARG A 62 9.77 8.98 -7.95
CA ARG A 62 9.21 7.63 -7.95
C ARG A 62 9.92 6.73 -6.95
N LYS A 63 11.26 6.74 -6.91
CA LYS A 63 12.04 5.99 -5.92
C LYS A 63 11.74 6.43 -4.50
N ALA A 64 11.64 7.74 -4.25
CA ALA A 64 11.31 8.29 -2.95
C ALA A 64 9.90 7.87 -2.51
N ARG A 65 8.93 7.94 -3.42
CA ARG A 65 7.57 7.47 -3.20
C ARG A 65 7.56 5.98 -2.91
N GLU A 66 8.22 5.16 -3.72
CA GLU A 66 8.34 3.71 -3.53
C GLU A 66 9.01 3.34 -2.21
N ALA A 67 10.05 4.06 -1.79
CA ALA A 67 10.72 3.88 -0.50
C ALA A 67 9.85 4.33 0.69
N ALA A 68 8.98 5.33 0.46
CA ALA A 68 8.00 5.77 1.45
C ALA A 68 6.76 4.86 1.53
N ARG A 69 6.51 4.00 0.52
CA ARG A 69 5.39 3.05 0.56
C ARG A 69 5.50 2.16 1.79
N ARG A 70 4.36 1.90 2.42
CA ARG A 70 4.24 1.01 3.57
C ARG A 70 3.11 0.05 3.31
N PHE A 71 3.43 -1.24 3.28
CA PHE A 71 2.47 -2.28 2.94
C PHE A 71 2.73 -3.57 3.72
N ALA A 72 1.70 -4.40 3.83
CA ALA A 72 1.82 -5.75 4.37
C ALA A 72 1.60 -6.78 3.28
N VAL A 73 2.26 -7.94 3.42
CA VAL A 73 2.13 -9.06 2.51
C VAL A 73 1.48 -10.25 3.19
N PHE A 74 0.67 -10.97 2.44
CA PHE A 74 -0.16 -12.05 2.95
C PHE A 74 -0.09 -13.25 2.03
N HIS A 75 -0.06 -14.42 2.66
CA HIS A 75 -0.42 -15.68 2.03
C HIS A 75 -1.60 -16.25 2.81
N VAL A 76 -2.75 -16.37 2.15
CA VAL A 76 -4.01 -16.78 2.77
C VAL A 76 -4.49 -18.08 2.15
N THR A 77 -4.79 -19.04 3.02
CA THR A 77 -5.48 -20.29 2.67
C THR A 77 -6.89 -20.25 3.23
N GLU A 78 -7.89 -20.37 2.35
CA GLU A 78 -9.31 -20.37 2.71
C GLU A 78 -10.13 -21.18 1.70
N GLY A 79 -10.92 -22.12 2.20
CA GLY A 79 -11.75 -23.01 1.39
C GLY A 79 -10.94 -23.82 0.38
N GLY A 80 -9.73 -24.25 0.75
CA GLY A 80 -8.78 -24.96 -0.12
C GLY A 80 -8.11 -24.09 -1.18
N SER A 81 -8.42 -22.79 -1.27
CA SER A 81 -7.74 -21.84 -2.15
C SER A 81 -6.57 -21.19 -1.42
N SER A 82 -5.39 -21.14 -2.04
CA SER A 82 -4.20 -20.43 -1.55
C SER A 82 -3.95 -19.19 -2.42
N THR A 83 -3.83 -18.02 -1.79
CA THR A 83 -3.64 -16.73 -2.48
C THR A 83 -2.54 -15.92 -1.81
N TYR A 84 -1.64 -15.36 -2.62
CA TYR A 84 -0.62 -14.40 -2.18
C TYR A 84 -1.05 -13.01 -2.63
N PHE A 85 -0.97 -12.02 -1.73
CA PHE A 85 -1.29 -10.64 -2.08
C PHE A 85 -0.57 -9.63 -1.16
N LEU A 86 -0.53 -8.39 -1.63
CA LEU A 86 -0.02 -7.22 -0.94
C LEU A 86 -1.18 -6.27 -0.64
N ALA A 87 -1.19 -5.66 0.54
CA ALA A 87 -2.10 -4.58 0.87
C ALA A 87 -1.30 -3.34 1.29
N GLU A 88 -1.48 -2.24 0.55
CA GLU A 88 -0.85 -0.94 0.83
C GLU A 88 -1.58 -0.19 1.94
N GLU A 89 -1.53 -0.77 3.13
CA GLU A 89 -2.09 -0.25 4.36
C GLU A 89 -1.12 -0.51 5.52
N HIS A 90 -1.20 0.29 6.57
CA HIS A 90 -0.38 0.11 7.77
C HIS A 90 -0.94 -1.03 8.65
N LEU A 91 -0.64 -2.27 8.24
CA LEU A 91 -1.16 -3.51 8.81
C LEU A 91 -0.09 -4.25 9.60
N GLU A 92 0.33 -3.65 10.70
CA GLU A 92 1.10 -4.35 11.72
C GLU A 92 0.23 -5.41 12.42
N PHE A 93 0.85 -6.22 13.29
CA PHE A 93 0.24 -7.44 13.80
C PHE A 93 -1.14 -7.21 14.43
N LEU A 94 -1.30 -6.13 15.21
CA LEU A 94 -2.56 -5.82 15.89
C LEU A 94 -3.68 -5.42 14.91
N GLN A 95 -3.37 -4.62 13.89
CA GLN A 95 -4.34 -4.19 12.87
C GLN A 95 -4.78 -5.39 12.02
N THR A 96 -3.83 -6.26 11.65
CA THR A 96 -4.12 -7.53 10.96
C THR A 96 -4.99 -8.43 11.82
N ALA A 97 -4.65 -8.60 13.11
CA ALA A 97 -5.43 -9.38 14.06
C ALA A 97 -6.86 -8.84 14.25
N SER A 98 -7.01 -7.52 14.33
CA SER A 98 -8.30 -6.85 14.40
C SER A 98 -9.15 -7.13 13.16
N ARG A 99 -8.55 -7.01 11.97
CA ARG A 99 -9.26 -7.25 10.71
C ARG A 99 -9.67 -8.72 10.55
N LEU A 100 -8.78 -9.63 10.90
CA LEU A 100 -9.04 -11.07 10.95
C LEU A 100 -10.21 -11.40 11.88
N ARG A 101 -10.24 -10.77 13.06
CA ARG A 101 -11.36 -10.90 13.99
C ARG A 101 -12.67 -10.39 13.39
N SER A 102 -12.68 -9.19 12.79
CA SER A 102 -13.90 -8.63 12.20
C SER A 102 -14.48 -9.53 11.12
N TYR A 103 -13.60 -10.11 10.29
CA TYR A 103 -13.99 -11.09 9.28
C TYR A 103 -14.64 -12.34 9.89
N ILE A 104 -13.96 -13.00 10.85
CA ILE A 104 -14.44 -14.24 11.47
C ILE A 104 -15.74 -14.03 12.24
N ARG A 105 -15.83 -12.92 12.97
CA ARG A 105 -17.04 -12.60 13.74
C ARG A 105 -18.18 -12.06 12.88
N LYS A 106 -17.93 -11.83 11.58
CA LYS A 106 -18.87 -11.16 10.66
C LYS A 106 -19.40 -9.86 11.27
N ALA A 107 -18.49 -9.09 11.88
CA ALA A 107 -18.85 -7.88 12.62
C ALA A 107 -19.16 -6.74 11.64
N GLU A 108 -20.37 -6.19 11.75
CA GLU A 108 -20.96 -5.08 10.99
C GLU A 108 -20.99 -5.26 9.46
N GLY A 109 -22.20 -5.47 8.91
CA GLY A 109 -22.47 -5.58 7.47
C GLY A 109 -22.47 -7.02 6.94
N ASP A 110 -22.54 -7.15 5.61
CA ASP A 110 -22.37 -8.41 4.90
C ASP A 110 -20.87 -8.56 4.54
N PRO A 111 -20.08 -9.33 5.33
CA PRO A 111 -18.66 -9.45 5.07
C PRO A 111 -18.42 -10.11 3.70
N PRO A 112 -17.30 -9.79 3.02
CA PRO A 112 -16.93 -10.45 1.78
C PRO A 112 -16.91 -11.97 1.93
N ALA A 113 -17.20 -12.70 0.85
CA ALA A 113 -17.22 -14.17 0.88
C ALA A 113 -15.85 -14.83 1.17
N ARG A 114 -14.76 -14.06 1.06
CA ARG A 114 -13.38 -14.49 1.34
C ARG A 114 -12.63 -13.39 2.07
N PHE A 115 -11.68 -13.76 2.92
CA PHE A 115 -10.90 -12.81 3.71
C PHE A 115 -10.12 -11.82 2.85
N THR A 116 -9.62 -12.23 1.68
CA THR A 116 -8.95 -11.34 0.72
C THR A 116 -9.84 -10.17 0.27
N GLY A 117 -11.17 -10.35 0.29
CA GLY A 117 -12.14 -9.29 -0.03
C GLY A 117 -12.16 -8.15 0.99
N MET A 118 -11.54 -8.32 2.16
CA MET A 118 -11.33 -7.25 3.14
C MET A 118 -10.30 -6.21 2.67
N PHE A 119 -9.63 -6.45 1.53
CA PHE A 119 -8.59 -5.60 0.96
C PHE A 119 -8.95 -5.22 -0.49
N PRO A 120 -9.80 -4.21 -0.71
CA PRO A 120 -10.28 -3.86 -2.05
C PRO A 120 -9.16 -3.34 -2.97
N ARG A 121 -8.08 -2.81 -2.40
CA ARG A 121 -6.86 -2.39 -3.11
C ARG A 121 -5.73 -3.42 -3.02
N GLY A 122 -6.05 -4.66 -2.66
CA GLY A 122 -5.07 -5.74 -2.56
C GLY A 122 -4.55 -6.14 -3.94
N GLU A 123 -3.23 -6.15 -4.11
CA GLU A 123 -2.56 -6.56 -5.34
C GLU A 123 -2.14 -8.03 -5.24
N LYS A 124 -2.47 -8.88 -6.21
CA LYS A 124 -2.03 -10.27 -6.22
C LYS A 124 -0.52 -10.36 -6.40
N LEU A 125 0.10 -11.27 -5.66
CA LEU A 125 1.52 -11.57 -5.75
C LEU A 125 1.75 -13.00 -6.27
N SER A 126 2.91 -13.23 -6.86
CA SER A 126 3.48 -14.57 -6.97
C SER A 126 4.10 -15.00 -5.64
N ARG A 127 4.40 -16.30 -5.50
CA ARG A 127 5.11 -16.83 -4.33
C ARG A 127 6.51 -16.20 -4.20
N GLU A 128 7.22 -16.09 -5.31
CA GLU A 128 8.60 -15.56 -5.35
C GLU A 128 8.63 -14.08 -4.95
N GLN A 129 7.62 -13.30 -5.36
CA GLN A 129 7.46 -11.91 -4.92
C GLN A 129 7.18 -11.83 -3.41
N PHE A 130 6.31 -12.70 -2.89
CA PHE A 130 6.06 -12.78 -1.46
C PHE A 130 7.34 -13.10 -0.67
N ASP A 131 8.11 -14.09 -1.11
CA ASP A 131 9.37 -14.48 -0.47
C ASP A 131 10.40 -13.34 -0.51
N THR A 132 10.43 -12.56 -1.59
CA THR A 132 11.26 -11.35 -1.69
C THR A 132 10.89 -10.32 -0.62
N TYR A 133 9.59 -10.07 -0.42
CA TYR A 133 9.11 -9.13 0.60
C TYR A 133 9.28 -9.65 2.03
N VAL A 134 9.28 -10.97 2.24
CA VAL A 134 9.65 -11.59 3.51
C VAL A 134 11.11 -11.29 3.86
N LEU A 135 12.03 -11.41 2.90
CA LEU A 135 13.43 -11.03 3.10
C LEU A 135 13.56 -9.51 3.37
N GLU A 136 12.88 -8.68 2.60
CA GLU A 136 12.86 -7.21 2.81
C GLU A 136 12.37 -6.83 4.22
N ARG A 137 11.40 -7.58 4.78
CA ARG A 137 10.92 -7.39 6.15
C ARG A 137 11.98 -7.73 7.20
N LEU A 138 12.72 -8.82 7.00
CA LEU A 138 13.80 -9.27 7.89
C LEU A 138 14.98 -8.29 7.87
N ASP A 139 15.28 -7.71 6.71
CA ASP A 139 16.29 -6.65 6.56
C ASP A 139 15.85 -5.31 7.21
N ASN A 140 14.61 -5.24 7.70
CA ASN A 140 14.03 -4.10 8.40
C ASN A 140 14.15 -2.78 7.62
N THR A 141 13.91 -2.82 6.30
CA THR A 141 13.83 -1.61 5.47
C THR A 141 12.68 -0.69 5.89
N GLY A 142 11.71 -1.23 6.64
CA GLY A 142 10.51 -0.58 7.12
C GLY A 142 9.39 -0.49 6.10
N ARG A 143 9.68 -0.71 4.81
CA ARG A 143 8.70 -0.66 3.71
C ARG A 143 7.65 -1.76 3.80
N VAL A 144 8.08 -2.98 4.11
CA VAL A 144 7.17 -4.07 4.50
C VAL A 144 6.87 -3.95 5.99
N VAL A 145 5.63 -3.64 6.37
CA VAL A 145 5.25 -3.45 7.79
C VAL A 145 4.86 -4.76 8.48
N GLY A 146 4.40 -5.75 7.70
CA GLY A 146 4.03 -7.07 8.19
C GLY A 146 4.04 -8.13 7.10
N ALA A 147 4.36 -9.36 7.46
CA ALA A 147 4.25 -10.53 6.58
C ALA A 147 3.54 -11.65 7.34
N TYR A 148 2.53 -12.24 6.70
CA TYR A 148 1.62 -13.17 7.37
C TYR A 148 1.30 -14.39 6.50
N HIS A 149 1.27 -15.56 7.13
CA HIS A 149 0.58 -16.73 6.63
C HIS A 149 -0.71 -16.92 7.44
N ILE A 150 -1.86 -16.84 6.78
CA ILE A 150 -3.16 -17.02 7.42
C ILE A 150 -3.81 -18.25 6.82
N ASP A 151 -3.95 -19.29 7.62
CA ASP A 151 -4.63 -20.52 7.24
C ASP A 151 -5.95 -20.58 7.99
N LEU A 152 -7.03 -20.15 7.33
CA LEU A 152 -8.37 -20.15 7.90
C LEU A 152 -8.95 -21.56 7.98
N ASP A 153 -8.54 -22.46 7.09
CA ASP A 153 -8.97 -23.86 7.09
C ASP A 153 -8.42 -24.62 8.31
N SER A 154 -7.22 -24.27 8.75
CA SER A 154 -6.55 -24.87 9.92
C SER A 154 -6.53 -23.95 11.16
N GLU A 155 -7.26 -22.83 11.13
CA GLU A 155 -7.33 -21.82 12.20
C GLU A 155 -5.97 -21.31 12.72
N ARG A 156 -4.99 -21.16 11.81
CA ARG A 156 -3.59 -20.83 12.13
C ARG A 156 -3.15 -19.50 11.54
N LEU A 157 -2.43 -18.71 12.31
CA LEU A 157 -1.76 -17.49 11.88
C LEU A 157 -0.27 -17.62 12.16
N ASP A 158 0.57 -17.58 11.13
CA ASP A 158 2.00 -17.35 11.29
C ASP A 158 2.30 -15.88 10.92
N ALA A 159 3.01 -15.15 11.79
CA ALA A 159 3.41 -13.77 11.57
C ALA A 159 4.93 -13.64 11.66
N LEU A 160 5.52 -12.90 10.73
CA LEU A 160 6.97 -12.72 10.67
C LEU A 160 7.42 -11.65 11.67
N ASN A 161 8.23 -12.07 12.64
CA ASN A 161 8.99 -11.18 13.50
C ASN A 161 10.39 -10.96 12.89
N ILE A 162 10.89 -9.73 12.95
CA ILE A 162 12.20 -9.35 12.40
C ILE A 162 13.34 -10.13 13.07
N MET A 163 13.25 -10.30 14.39
CA MET A 163 14.30 -10.90 15.21
C MET A 163 14.13 -12.41 15.30
N ASP A 164 12.89 -12.85 15.56
CA ASP A 164 12.61 -14.24 15.91
C ASP A 164 12.08 -15.08 14.73
N GLY A 165 12.03 -14.50 13.53
CA GLY A 165 11.46 -15.13 12.35
C GLY A 165 9.96 -15.42 12.49
N TRP A 166 9.48 -16.48 11.84
CA TRP A 166 8.07 -16.84 11.85
C TRP A 166 7.59 -17.28 13.24
N GLN A 167 6.61 -16.56 13.77
CA GLN A 167 5.92 -16.89 15.02
C GLN A 167 4.52 -17.41 14.72
N ARG A 168 4.15 -18.53 15.34
CA ARG A 168 2.89 -19.24 15.09
C ARG A 168 1.90 -19.01 16.20
N PHE A 169 0.66 -18.74 15.82
CA PHE A 169 -0.46 -18.47 16.72
C PHE A 169 -1.73 -19.20 16.27
N ARG A 170 -2.63 -19.45 17.23
CA ARG A 170 -4.02 -19.81 16.91
C ARG A 170 -4.81 -18.54 16.64
N ILE A 171 -5.64 -18.58 15.60
CA ILE A 171 -6.46 -17.43 15.20
C ILE A 171 -7.40 -17.00 16.35
N GLN A 172 -7.95 -17.94 17.11
CA GLN A 172 -8.81 -17.64 18.25
C GLN A 172 -8.10 -16.85 19.36
N ASP A 173 -6.84 -17.19 19.65
CA ASP A 173 -6.04 -16.50 20.68
C ASP A 173 -5.71 -15.08 20.23
N VAL A 174 -5.33 -14.93 18.96
CA VAL A 174 -5.04 -13.63 18.33
C VAL A 174 -6.28 -12.74 18.30
N SER A 175 -7.44 -13.29 17.94
CA SER A 175 -8.73 -12.60 17.93
C SER A 175 -9.12 -12.12 19.34
N THR A 176 -8.92 -12.96 20.34
CA THR A 176 -9.14 -12.62 21.76
C THR A 176 -8.21 -11.51 22.23
N ALA A 177 -6.91 -11.64 21.92
CA ALA A 177 -5.90 -10.66 22.28
C ALA A 177 -6.18 -9.28 21.63
N ALA A 178 -6.53 -9.25 20.34
CA ALA A 178 -6.89 -8.03 19.64
C ALA A 178 -8.11 -7.34 20.27
N TYR A 179 -9.15 -8.11 20.65
CA TYR A 179 -10.31 -7.57 21.35
C TYR A 179 -9.93 -6.84 22.65
N PHE A 180 -9.11 -7.47 23.49
CA PHE A 180 -8.68 -6.87 24.75
C PHE A 180 -7.77 -5.67 24.55
N ALA A 181 -6.88 -5.71 23.56
CA ALA A 181 -6.02 -4.58 23.21
C ALA A 181 -6.84 -3.36 22.76
N MET A 182 -7.84 -3.56 21.90
CA MET A 182 -8.73 -2.48 21.44
C MET A 182 -9.61 -1.93 22.56
N LYS A 183 -10.15 -2.80 23.43
CA LYS A 183 -10.95 -2.39 24.60
C LYS A 183 -10.13 -1.62 25.64
N LYS A 184 -8.83 -1.92 25.77
CA LYS A 184 -7.92 -1.15 26.63
C LYS A 184 -7.50 0.18 26.01
N SER A 185 -7.43 0.31 24.67
CA SER A 185 -7.15 1.61 24.03
C SER A 185 -8.25 2.66 24.23
N SER A 186 -9.46 2.24 24.64
CA SER A 186 -10.56 3.12 25.07
C SER A 186 -10.60 3.40 26.58
N THR A 187 -9.57 3.00 27.34
CA THR A 187 -9.44 3.21 28.80
C THR A 187 -8.09 3.90 29.12
N SER A 188 -8.03 4.70 30.19
CA SER A 188 -6.97 5.69 30.48
C SER A 188 -5.51 5.17 30.43
N PRO A 189 -4.51 6.06 30.20
CA PRO A 189 -3.12 5.71 29.89
C PRO A 189 -2.34 4.83 30.88
N GLU A 190 -2.82 4.62 32.10
CA GLU A 190 -2.08 3.99 33.21
C GLU A 190 -2.12 2.45 33.22
N GLU A 191 -2.98 1.78 32.42
CA GLU A 191 -3.08 0.30 32.38
C GLU A 191 -2.34 -0.36 31.18
N ARG A 192 -1.47 0.39 30.48
CA ARG A 192 -0.89 0.02 29.17
C ARG A 192 0.19 -1.06 29.17
N TRP A 193 0.66 -1.55 30.32
CA TRP A 193 1.78 -2.50 30.37
C TRP A 193 1.39 -3.83 31.03
N CYS A 194 0.83 -4.77 30.26
CA CYS A 194 0.94 -6.23 30.43
C CYS A 194 -0.07 -6.97 29.53
N PRO A 195 0.27 -7.25 28.25
CA PRO A 195 -0.04 -8.59 27.76
C PRO A 195 1.16 -9.36 27.18
N TYR A 196 2.21 -8.68 26.70
CA TYR A 196 3.33 -9.35 26.03
C TYR A 196 4.17 -10.23 26.97
N THR A 197 4.26 -9.86 28.26
CA THR A 197 4.99 -10.63 29.30
C THR A 197 4.36 -11.99 29.63
N ARG A 198 3.12 -12.26 29.22
CA ARG A 198 2.45 -13.54 29.52
C ARG A 198 2.69 -14.60 28.45
N ILE A 199 3.13 -14.21 27.25
CA ILE A 199 3.41 -15.14 26.15
C ILE A 199 4.82 -15.77 26.31
N ASP A 200 5.78 -15.04 26.89
CA ASP A 200 7.09 -15.58 27.25
C ASP A 200 7.04 -16.59 28.42
N GLY A 201 6.03 -16.47 29.29
CA GLY A 201 5.88 -17.33 30.48
C GLY A 201 5.34 -18.74 30.21
N GLN A 202 4.77 -19.01 29.03
CA GLN A 202 4.27 -20.35 28.68
C GLN A 202 5.23 -21.18 27.82
N LYS A 203 6.43 -20.68 27.52
CA LYS A 203 7.51 -21.45 26.87
C LYS A 203 8.21 -22.48 27.78
N ARG A 204 7.65 -22.84 28.94
CA ARG A 204 8.11 -23.99 29.72
C ARG A 204 6.96 -24.87 30.17
N ARG A 205 7.09 -26.16 29.81
CA ARG A 205 6.28 -27.34 30.17
C ARG A 205 5.15 -27.69 29.18
N SER A 206 5.51 -28.37 28.10
CA SER A 206 5.44 -29.85 27.97
C SER A 206 5.74 -30.21 26.52
#